data_AF-A0A8B8GD14-F1
#
_entry.id   AF-A0A8B8GD14-F1
#
_cell.length_a   1.000
_cell.length_b   1.000
_cell.length_c   1.000
_cell.angle_alpha   90.00
_cell.angle_beta   90.00
_cell.angle_gamma   90.00
#
_symmetry.space_group_name_H-M   'P 1'
#
loop_
_entity.id
_entity.type
_entity.pdbx_description
1 polymer ?
#
loop_
_entity_poly.entity_id
_entity_poly.type
_entity_poly.pdbx_seq_one_letter_code
_entity_poly.pdbx_strand_id
1 'polypeptide(L)'
;MTPKKQRAQSNNQTCFKERRIRLITSRFGRIFKMRCTTSCKNLVYDLLYACEAQAKSLQYGRDMEAIARTEIEKNINKKIKTCGLLINPIIPYLAASPDGLIEDNTIVEIKCPFSAKNTLNAIDAVTNKL
;
A
#
# COMPACT_ATOMS: atom_id res chain seq x y z
N MET A 1 -11.29 17.09 -1.51
CA MET A 1 -10.60 16.20 -0.55
C MET A 1 -9.44 17.01 0.05
N THR A 2 -9.68 17.81 1.09
CA THR A 2 -8.63 18.69 1.65
C THR A 2 -7.65 17.88 2.49
N PRO A 3 -6.34 17.86 2.18
CA PRO A 3 -5.37 17.02 2.89
C PRO A 3 -5.01 17.66 4.23
N LYS A 4 -5.86 17.49 5.25
CA LYS A 4 -5.46 17.80 6.62
C LYS A 4 -4.51 16.70 7.11
N LYS A 5 -3.21 17.07 7.13
CA LYS A 5 -2.09 16.38 7.79
C LYS A 5 -1.64 15.08 7.10
N GLN A 6 -0.92 15.22 5.98
CA GLN A 6 -0.04 14.16 5.46
C GLN A 6 1.04 13.90 6.51
N ARG A 7 0.96 12.77 7.24
CA ARG A 7 2.09 12.33 8.08
C ARG A 7 3.14 11.75 7.15
N ALA A 8 4.32 12.37 7.09
CA ALA A 8 5.43 11.91 6.26
C ALA A 8 5.75 10.43 6.51
N GLN A 9 6.05 9.69 5.44
CA GLN A 9 6.61 8.34 5.53
C GLN A 9 8.01 8.44 6.15
N SER A 10 8.11 8.31 7.47
CA SER A 10 9.36 7.90 8.09
C SER A 10 9.08 7.19 9.41
N ASN A 11 9.21 5.86 9.39
CA ASN A 11 9.69 5.01 10.49
C ASN A 11 9.20 5.25 11.93
N ASN A 12 8.04 5.88 12.13
CA ASN A 12 7.55 6.22 13.45
C ASN A 12 6.50 5.20 13.88
N GLN A 13 6.68 4.64 15.08
CA GLN A 13 5.71 3.78 15.79
C GLN A 13 4.26 4.29 15.68
N THR A 14 4.07 5.60 15.55
CA THR A 14 2.79 6.27 15.31
C THR A 14 2.06 5.76 14.07
N CYS A 15 2.72 5.54 12.93
CA CYS A 15 2.04 5.03 11.73
C CYS A 15 1.49 3.62 11.96
N PHE A 16 2.26 2.76 12.65
CA PHE A 16 1.81 1.41 13.01
C PHE A 16 0.67 1.42 14.03
N LYS A 17 0.72 2.31 15.03
CA LYS A 17 -0.37 2.49 16.00
C LYS A 17 -1.68 2.89 15.31
N GLU A 18 -1.60 3.85 14.40
CA GLU A 18 -2.76 4.31 13.62
C GLU A 18 -3.32 3.23 12.69
N ARG A 19 -2.44 2.41 12.10
CA ARG A 19 -2.82 1.27 11.27
C ARG A 19 -3.56 0.17 12.03
N ARG A 20 -3.38 0.05 13.35
CA ARG A 20 -4.09 -0.95 14.18
C ARG A 20 -5.50 -0.52 14.59
N ILE A 21 -5.76 0.77 14.68
CA ILE A 21 -7.07 1.32 15.10
C ILE A 21 -7.97 1.69 13.91
N ARG A 22 -7.50 1.47 12.67
CA ARG A 22 -8.19 1.85 11.42
C ARG A 22 -8.24 0.69 10.44
N LEU A 23 -9.28 0.67 9.60
CA LEU A 23 -9.38 -0.21 8.44
C LEU A 23 -8.59 0.39 7.27
N ILE A 24 -7.61 -0.36 6.77
CA ILE A 24 -6.69 0.08 5.72
C ILE A 24 -7.03 -0.61 4.40
N THR A 25 -6.89 0.13 3.29
CA THR A 25 -7.12 -0.34 1.90
C THR A 25 -6.54 -1.72 1.60
N SER A 26 -5.30 -2.01 2.00
CA SER A 26 -4.65 -3.31 1.74
C SER A 26 -5.34 -4.51 2.39
N ARG A 27 -6.17 -4.28 3.43
CA ARG A 27 -6.96 -5.33 4.11
C ARG A 27 -8.42 -5.36 3.64
N PHE A 28 -8.90 -4.33 2.97
CA PHE A 28 -10.30 -4.22 2.55
C PHE A 28 -10.74 -5.34 1.60
N GLY A 29 -9.85 -5.85 0.74
CA GLY A 29 -10.19 -6.95 -0.15
C GLY A 29 -10.66 -8.20 0.59
N ARG A 30 -10.12 -8.48 1.78
CA ARG A 30 -10.54 -9.61 2.61
C ARG A 30 -11.88 -9.35 3.31
N ILE A 31 -12.14 -8.10 3.69
CA ILE A 31 -13.40 -7.66 4.31
C ILE A 31 -14.55 -7.76 3.30
N PHE A 32 -14.38 -7.16 2.12
CA PHE A 32 -15.42 -7.13 1.07
C PHE A 32 -15.76 -8.52 0.50
N LYS A 33 -14.80 -9.45 0.51
CA LYS A 33 -15.01 -10.82 0.01
C LYS A 33 -15.54 -11.79 1.07
N MET A 34 -15.75 -11.34 2.31
CA MET A 34 -16.23 -12.19 3.38
C MET A 34 -17.70 -12.57 3.15
N ARG A 35 -18.00 -13.87 3.20
CA ARG A 35 -19.38 -14.37 3.10
C ARG A 35 -20.12 -14.07 4.40
N CYS A 36 -21.42 -13.81 4.32
CA CYS A 36 -22.28 -13.58 5.49
C CYS A 36 -22.28 -14.75 6.50
N THR A 37 -22.02 -15.97 6.03
CA THR A 37 -21.93 -17.18 6.86
C THR A 37 -20.56 -17.38 7.51
N THR A 38 -19.54 -16.63 7.09
CA THR A 38 -18.19 -16.76 7.65
C THR A 38 -18.06 -15.89 8.89
N SER A 39 -17.66 -16.48 10.01
CA SER A 39 -17.41 -15.71 11.23
C SER A 39 -16.32 -14.67 11.02
N CYS A 40 -16.56 -13.44 11.45
CA CYS A 40 -15.59 -12.35 11.39
C CYS A 40 -14.51 -12.43 12.48
N LYS A 41 -14.60 -13.37 13.43
CA LYS A 41 -13.72 -13.46 14.61
C LYS A 41 -12.23 -13.41 14.25
N ASN A 42 -11.79 -14.29 13.34
CA ASN A 42 -10.38 -14.36 12.95
C ASN A 42 -9.92 -13.12 12.18
N LEU A 43 -10.81 -12.53 11.36
CA LEU A 43 -10.53 -11.28 10.65
C LEU A 43 -10.33 -10.12 11.63
N VAL A 44 -11.20 -9.98 12.63
CA VAL A 44 -11.08 -8.96 13.68
C VAL A 44 -9.80 -9.16 14.48
N TYR A 45 -9.51 -10.40 14.89
CA TYR A 45 -8.28 -10.72 15.61
C TYR A 45 -7.03 -10.33 14.80
N ASP A 46 -6.98 -10.70 13.51
CA ASP A 46 -5.87 -10.34 12.63
C ASP A 46 -5.76 -8.83 12.42
N LEU A 47 -6.88 -8.11 12.32
CA LEU A 47 -6.88 -6.65 12.17
C LEU A 47 -6.26 -5.93 13.37
N LEU A 48 -6.58 -6.39 14.59
CA LEU A 48 -6.14 -5.76 15.82
C LEU A 48 -4.73 -6.18 16.24
N TYR A 49 -4.38 -7.46 16.03
CA TYR A 49 -3.21 -8.07 16.68
C TYR A 49 -2.17 -8.66 15.72
N ALA A 50 -2.41 -8.68 14.40
CA ALA A 50 -1.43 -9.28 13.48
C ALA A 50 -0.07 -8.55 13.55
N CYS A 51 0.98 -9.37 13.62
CA CYS A 51 2.35 -8.90 13.47
C CYS A 51 2.65 -8.57 12.00
N GLU A 52 3.66 -7.74 11.76
CA GLU A 52 4.11 -7.49 10.40
C GLU A 52 4.72 -8.76 9.80
N ALA A 53 4.22 -9.16 8.64
CA ALA A 53 4.82 -10.25 7.90
C ALA A 53 6.21 -9.82 7.41
N GLN A 54 7.22 -10.61 7.73
CA GLN A 54 8.56 -10.47 7.19
C GLN A 54 8.72 -11.49 6.07
N ALA A 55 8.59 -11.02 4.82
CA ALA A 55 8.78 -11.84 3.63
C ALA A 55 9.81 -11.19 2.71
N LYS A 56 10.62 -12.02 2.02
CA LYS A 56 11.61 -11.54 1.05
C LYS A 56 10.97 -10.66 -0.04
N SER A 57 9.75 -10.99 -0.45
CA SER A 57 8.98 -10.21 -1.43
C SER A 57 8.59 -8.82 -0.91
N LEU A 58 8.23 -8.71 0.37
CA LEU A 58 7.91 -7.42 0.98
C LEU A 58 9.16 -6.55 1.15
N GLN A 59 10.29 -7.16 1.54
CA GLN A 59 11.56 -6.43 1.64
C GLN A 59 11.99 -5.92 0.27
N TYR A 60 12.01 -6.79 -0.75
CA TYR A 60 12.29 -6.40 -2.12
C TYR A 60 11.37 -5.28 -2.62
N GLY A 61 10.07 -5.37 -2.32
CA GLY A 61 9.12 -4.32 -2.63
C GLY A 61 9.52 -2.97 -2.05
N ARG A 62 9.86 -2.92 -0.75
CA ARG A 62 10.31 -1.70 -0.06
C ARG A 62 11.60 -1.14 -0.66
N ASP A 63 12.55 -2.01 -0.98
CA ASP A 63 13.87 -1.61 -1.52
C ASP A 63 13.74 -1.03 -2.94
N MET A 64 12.85 -1.60 -3.75
CA MET A 64 12.68 -1.21 -5.16
C MET A 64 11.68 -0.08 -5.39
N GLU A 65 10.79 0.20 -4.44
CA GLU A 65 9.72 1.20 -4.60
C GLU A 65 10.26 2.59 -4.99
N ALA A 66 11.34 3.04 -4.35
CA ALA A 66 11.93 4.35 -4.63
C ALA A 66 12.54 4.42 -6.05
N ILE A 67 13.14 3.32 -6.50
CA ILE A 67 13.71 3.21 -7.85
C ILE A 67 12.58 3.22 -8.87
N ALA A 68 11.55 2.37 -8.69
CA ALA A 68 10.39 2.29 -9.56
C ALA A 68 9.64 3.62 -9.66
N ARG A 69 9.48 4.34 -8.54
CA ARG A 69 8.88 5.68 -8.52
C ARG A 69 9.68 6.64 -9.40
N THR A 70 11.00 6.67 -9.25
CA THR A 70 11.89 7.56 -10.03
C THR A 70 11.78 7.30 -11.54
N GLU A 71 11.70 6.03 -11.94
CA GLU A 71 11.53 5.66 -13.35
C GLU A 71 10.15 6.06 -13.89
N ILE A 72 9.08 5.86 -13.12
CA ILE A 72 7.74 6.31 -13.52
C ILE A 72 7.71 7.84 -13.64
N GLU A 73 8.28 8.59 -12.69
CA GLU A 73 8.35 10.06 -12.76
C GLU A 73 8.96 10.56 -14.07
N LYS A 74 10.05 9.92 -14.52
CA LYS A 74 10.71 10.23 -15.80
C LYS A 74 9.80 9.92 -16.98
N ASN A 75 9.18 8.74 -17.00
CA ASN A 75 8.35 8.28 -18.11
C ASN A 75 7.09 9.13 -18.30
N ILE A 76 6.45 9.56 -17.22
CA ILE A 76 5.24 10.38 -17.28
C ILE A 76 5.52 11.88 -17.26
N ASN A 77 6.79 12.27 -17.07
CA ASN A 77 7.24 13.65 -16.87
C ASN A 77 6.44 14.42 -15.81
N LYS A 78 6.12 13.75 -14.69
CA LYS A 78 5.41 14.34 -13.54
C LYS A 78 6.07 13.89 -12.24
N LYS A 79 6.04 14.76 -11.23
CA LYS A 79 6.52 14.44 -9.89
C LYS A 79 5.49 13.68 -9.08
N ILE A 80 5.94 12.61 -8.43
CA ILE A 80 5.16 11.75 -7.55
C ILE A 80 5.59 12.07 -6.12
N LYS A 81 4.71 12.75 -5.38
CA LYS A 81 4.95 13.07 -3.97
C LYS A 81 4.72 11.83 -3.14
N THR A 82 5.69 11.45 -2.31
CA THR A 82 5.49 10.40 -1.31
C THR A 82 4.44 10.83 -0.30
N CYS A 83 3.63 9.87 0.14
CA CYS A 83 2.60 10.11 1.15
C CYS A 83 2.62 8.99 2.19
N GLY A 84 2.32 9.33 3.44
CA GLY A 84 2.09 8.34 4.48
C GLY A 84 0.62 7.97 4.59
N LEU A 85 0.19 7.69 5.82
CA LEU A 85 -1.19 7.30 6.09
C LEU A 85 -2.13 8.50 5.94
N LEU A 86 -3.03 8.42 4.98
CA LEU A 86 -4.14 9.33 4.74
C LEU A 86 -5.39 8.80 5.45
N ILE A 87 -5.98 9.63 6.31
CA ILE A 87 -7.20 9.29 7.05
C ILE A 87 -8.38 9.98 6.36
N ASN A 88 -9.49 9.27 6.19
CA ASN A 88 -10.70 9.87 5.66
C ASN A 88 -11.29 10.87 6.70
N PRO A 89 -11.48 12.15 6.35
CA PRO A 89 -11.94 13.16 7.30
C PRO A 89 -13.41 12.99 7.73
N ILE A 90 -14.22 12.31 6.91
CA ILE A 90 -15.64 12.05 7.17
C ILE A 90 -15.82 10.72 7.89
N ILE A 91 -15.00 9.73 7.56
CA ILE A 91 -15.07 8.36 8.10
C ILE A 91 -13.72 7.99 8.72
N PRO A 92 -13.41 8.45 9.95
CA PRO A 92 -12.05 8.38 10.49
C PRO A 92 -11.50 6.97 10.67
N TYR A 93 -12.36 5.95 10.83
CA TYR A 93 -11.90 4.57 10.90
C TYR A 93 -11.37 4.04 9.55
N LEU A 94 -11.50 4.79 8.45
CA LEU A 94 -10.92 4.45 7.14
C LEU A 94 -9.60 5.18 6.92
N ALA A 95 -8.61 4.45 6.43
CA ALA A 95 -7.33 5.02 6.03
C ALA A 95 -6.76 4.34 4.78
N ALA A 96 -5.93 5.07 4.05
CA ALA A 96 -5.17 4.58 2.90
C ALA A 96 -3.71 5.05 3.04
N SER A 97 -2.79 4.32 2.45
CA SER A 97 -1.37 4.72 2.38
C SER A 97 -0.93 4.50 0.95
N PRO A 98 -1.25 5.42 0.02
CA PRO A 98 -0.77 5.32 -1.35
C PRO A 98 0.76 5.36 -1.39
N ASP A 99 1.35 4.82 -2.46
CA ASP A 99 2.81 4.88 -2.66
C ASP A 99 3.24 6.26 -3.21
N GLY A 100 2.29 6.99 -3.79
CA GLY A 100 2.48 8.39 -4.12
C GLY A 100 1.21 9.11 -4.57
N LEU A 101 1.35 10.42 -4.69
CA LEU A 101 0.33 11.34 -5.19
C LEU A 101 0.92 12.19 -6.32
N ILE A 102 0.17 12.29 -7.41
CA ILE A 102 0.46 13.23 -8.50
C ILE A 102 -0.58 14.33 -8.40
N GLU A 103 -0.10 15.57 -8.23
CA GLU A 103 -0.95 16.74 -8.00
C GLU A 103 -1.94 16.46 -6.85
N ASP A 104 -3.22 16.83 -7.00
CA ASP A 104 -4.23 16.68 -5.94
C ASP A 104 -5.28 15.59 -6.23
N ASN A 105 -5.28 15.00 -7.42
CA ASN A 105 -6.38 14.16 -7.91
C ASN A 105 -5.97 12.74 -8.31
N THR A 106 -4.68 12.42 -8.32
CA THR A 106 -4.20 11.12 -8.81
C THR A 106 -3.38 10.41 -7.74
N ILE A 107 -3.78 9.17 -7.44
CA ILE A 107 -3.05 8.26 -6.57
C ILE A 107 -2.15 7.35 -7.42
N VAL A 108 -1.01 6.97 -6.86
CA VAL A 108 -0.07 6.02 -7.45
C VAL A 108 0.09 4.84 -6.51
N GLU A 109 -0.07 3.63 -7.07
CA GLU A 109 0.23 2.36 -6.42
C GLU A 109 1.34 1.67 -7.24
N ILE A 110 2.47 1.37 -6.61
CA ILE A 110 3.65 0.80 -7.23
C ILE A 110 3.79 -0.63 -6.74
N LYS A 111 3.95 -1.57 -7.68
CA LYS A 111 4.22 -2.97 -7.36
C LYS A 111 5.54 -3.41 -7.95
N CYS A 112 6.37 -4.01 -7.10
CA CYS A 112 7.65 -4.62 -7.47
C CYS A 112 7.58 -6.12 -7.18
N PRO A 113 7.06 -6.94 -8.11
CA PRO A 113 6.90 -8.38 -7.91
C PRO A 113 8.26 -9.09 -7.82
N PHE A 114 8.52 -9.75 -6.69
CA PHE A 114 9.77 -10.46 -6.46
C PHE A 114 10.01 -11.64 -7.43
N SER A 115 8.95 -12.28 -7.90
CA SER A 115 9.01 -13.39 -8.87
C SER A 115 9.52 -12.94 -10.23
N ALA A 116 9.23 -11.70 -10.63
CA ALA A 116 9.65 -11.14 -11.92
C ALA A 116 10.99 -10.37 -11.85
N LYS A 117 11.71 -10.38 -10.72
CA LYS A 117 12.92 -9.57 -10.50
C LYS A 117 14.03 -9.78 -11.55
N ASN A 118 14.07 -10.96 -12.18
CA ASN A 118 15.08 -11.34 -13.17
C ASN A 118 14.53 -11.31 -14.61
N THR A 119 13.38 -10.69 -14.83
CA THR A 119 12.78 -10.55 -16.16
C THR A 119 13.21 -9.24 -16.80
N LEU A 120 13.38 -9.27 -18.12
CA LEU A 120 13.81 -8.09 -18.89
C LEU A 120 12.68 -7.07 -19.06
N ASN A 121 11.43 -7.55 -19.13
CA ASN A 121 10.25 -6.71 -19.29
C ASN A 121 9.00 -7.40 -18.72
N ALA A 122 7.91 -6.64 -18.60
CA ALA A 122 6.65 -7.13 -18.04
C ALA A 122 5.97 -8.20 -18.91
N ILE A 123 6.18 -8.19 -20.22
CA ILE A 123 5.57 -9.15 -21.15
C ILE A 123 6.13 -10.55 -20.89
N ASP A 124 7.45 -10.65 -20.72
CA ASP A 124 8.13 -11.90 -20.40
C ASP A 124 7.68 -12.44 -19.04
N ALA A 125 7.51 -11.56 -18.05
CA ALA A 125 7.02 -11.96 -16.73
C ALA A 125 5.62 -12.59 -16.79
N VAL A 126 4.70 -11.95 -17.52
CA VAL A 126 3.32 -12.43 -17.68
C VAL A 126 3.28 -13.74 -18.47
N THR A 127 4.04 -13.83 -19.56
CA THR A 127 4.10 -15.01 -20.43
C THR A 127 4.61 -16.24 -19.66
N ASN A 128 5.59 -16.04 -18.80
CA ASN A 128 6.16 -17.10 -17.96
C ASN A 128 5.34 -17.39 -16.69
N LYS A 129 4.18 -16.75 -16.50
CA LYS A 129 3.30 -16.90 -15.33
C LYS A 129 4.03 -16.69 -13.99
N LEU A 130 4.95 -15.72 -13.96
CA LEU A 130 5.72 -15.33 -12.78
C LEU A 130 4.93 -14.38 -11.88
#